data_AF-E4YS87-F1
#
_entry.id   AF-E4YS87-F1
#
_cell.length_a   1.000
_cell.length_b   1.000
_cell.length_c   1.000
_cell.angle_alpha   90.00
_cell.angle_beta   90.00
_cell.angle_gamma   90.00
#
_symmetry.space_group_name_H-M   'P 1'
#
loop_
_entity.id
_entity.type
_entity.pdbx_description
1 polymer ?
#
loop_
_entity_poly.entity_id
_entity_poly.type
_entity_poly.pdbx_seq_one_letter_code
_entity_poly.pdbx_strand_id
1 'polypeptide(L)'
;MMISDAASRQELLKQSEMTLFDLYKFKYGDKSDPLFQEKRRNYIKSMAAYSLVLYILQIKDRHNGNIMIDKEGHLLHIDFGFMFESSPGGNMGFEPDMKLTQDLISLMGGSMDTQEFKWFIDMTTKAYLAVRPFQENIVSLVTLMLGTGLPCFLGQTIKQLRSRFYPTMTDKGAALKLKEVIAKSFLSTRSKTYDMIQLQQQGIMYAS
;
A
#
# COMPACT_ATOMS: atom_id res chain seq x y z
N MET A 1 20.62 7.67 -1.24
CA MET A 1 20.18 8.89 -0.52
C MET A 1 19.73 8.44 0.86
N MET A 2 20.36 8.94 1.93
CA MET A 2 19.88 8.65 3.30
C MET A 2 18.80 9.66 3.67
N ILE A 3 17.68 9.18 4.19
CA ILE A 3 16.62 10.02 4.75
C ILE A 3 16.95 10.16 6.24
N SER A 4 17.54 11.28 6.65
CA SER A 4 18.20 11.46 7.95
C SER A 4 17.26 11.45 9.17
N ASP A 5 15.94 11.51 8.97
CA ASP A 5 14.94 11.66 10.03
C ASP A 5 13.84 10.59 10.02
N ALA A 6 14.12 9.43 9.42
CA ALA A 6 13.17 8.34 9.30
C ALA A 6 13.81 7.01 9.70
N ALA A 7 13.02 6.16 10.35
CA ALA A 7 13.44 4.84 10.79
C ALA A 7 12.55 3.78 10.15
N SER A 8 13.11 2.61 9.84
CA SER A 8 12.30 1.53 9.29
C SER A 8 11.31 1.02 10.33
N ARG A 9 10.15 0.55 9.86
CA ARG A 9 9.13 -0.06 10.73
C ARG A 9 9.69 -1.27 11.47
N GLN A 10 10.65 -1.99 10.89
CA GLN A 10 11.32 -3.10 11.57
C GLN A 10 12.22 -2.64 12.72
N GLU A 11 12.96 -1.54 12.55
CA GLU A 11 13.80 -0.96 13.62
C GLU A 11 12.98 -0.29 14.72
N LEU A 12 11.84 0.29 14.39
CA LEU A 12 10.96 0.96 15.36
C LEU A 12 10.26 -0.02 16.30
N LEU A 13 10.06 -1.28 15.88
CA LEU A 13 9.33 -2.29 16.63
C LEU A 13 10.24 -3.37 17.24
N LYS A 14 11.53 -3.07 17.54
CA LYS A 14 12.52 -4.01 18.11
C LYS A 14 11.86 -5.05 19.04
N GLN A 15 11.72 -6.29 18.55
CA GLN A 15 11.28 -7.50 19.27
C GLN A 15 9.94 -7.44 20.04
N SER A 16 9.13 -6.37 19.97
CA SER A 16 7.80 -6.32 20.61
C SER A 16 6.68 -6.47 19.57
N GLU A 17 5.64 -7.23 19.90
CA GLU A 17 4.41 -7.40 19.09
C GLU A 17 3.55 -6.12 19.02
N MET A 18 4.15 -4.94 19.14
CA MET A 18 3.43 -3.67 19.11
C MET A 18 2.97 -3.33 17.69
N THR A 19 1.75 -2.83 17.56
CA THR A 19 1.24 -2.31 16.30
C THR A 19 1.75 -0.88 16.05
N LEU A 20 1.65 -0.41 14.81
CA LEU A 20 1.89 1.00 14.47
C LEU A 20 1.00 1.95 15.27
N PHE A 21 -0.24 1.55 15.57
CA PHE A 21 -1.10 2.32 16.46
C PHE A 21 -0.49 2.46 17.86
N ASP A 22 0.00 1.36 18.44
CA ASP A 22 0.64 1.38 19.76
C ASP A 22 1.91 2.23 19.77
N LEU A 23 2.70 2.16 18.69
CA LEU A 23 3.89 3.00 18.52
C LEU A 23 3.53 4.49 18.46
N TYR A 24 2.50 4.86 17.70
CA TYR A 24 2.05 6.25 17.62
C TYR A 24 1.47 6.72 18.95
N LYS A 25 0.76 5.84 19.66
CA LYS A 25 0.23 6.15 20.98
C LYS A 25 1.36 6.40 21.98
N PHE A 26 2.36 5.53 21.99
CA PHE A 26 3.54 5.66 22.85
C PHE A 26 4.33 6.94 22.56
N LYS A 27 4.50 7.31 21.27
CA LYS A 27 5.30 8.48 20.88
C LYS A 27 4.57 9.82 20.96
N TYR A 28 3.27 9.84 20.67
CA TYR A 28 2.54 11.09 20.39
C TYR A 28 1.35 11.33 21.31
N GLY A 29 1.11 10.44 22.28
CA GLY A 29 0.01 10.54 23.24
C GLY A 29 -1.23 9.75 22.83
N ASP A 30 -2.31 9.94 23.56
CA ASP A 30 -3.55 9.23 23.34
C ASP A 30 -4.20 9.61 22.01
N LYS A 31 -5.12 8.75 21.53
CA LYS A 31 -5.79 8.95 20.24
C LYS A 31 -6.51 10.30 20.12
N SER A 32 -6.94 10.89 21.24
CA SER A 32 -7.62 12.19 21.28
C SER A 32 -6.67 13.38 21.19
N ASP A 33 -5.38 13.15 21.42
CA ASP A 33 -4.42 14.24 21.57
C ASP A 33 -4.17 14.94 20.23
N PRO A 34 -4.09 16.28 20.21
CA PRO A 34 -3.89 17.03 18.97
C PRO A 34 -2.65 16.59 18.17
N LEU A 35 -1.56 16.27 18.88
CA LEU A 35 -0.32 15.80 18.27
C LEU A 35 -0.48 14.42 17.61
N PHE A 36 -1.09 13.46 18.30
CA PHE A 36 -1.40 12.15 17.72
C PHE A 36 -2.26 12.31 16.46
N GLN A 37 -3.31 13.13 16.55
CA GLN A 37 -4.20 13.41 15.42
C GLN A 37 -3.45 14.01 14.24
N GLU A 38 -2.55 14.96 14.48
CA GLU A 38 -1.71 15.55 13.44
C GLU A 38 -0.79 14.53 12.75
N LYS A 39 -0.02 13.76 13.53
CA LYS A 39 0.89 12.74 12.98
C LYS A 39 0.13 11.65 12.24
N ARG A 40 -1.07 11.28 12.72
CA ARG A 40 -1.98 10.36 12.01
C ARG A 40 -2.51 10.94 10.70
N ARG A 41 -2.78 12.25 10.63
CA ARG A 41 -3.16 12.91 9.37
C ARG A 41 -2.03 12.87 8.35
N ASN A 42 -0.81 13.12 8.78
CA ASN A 42 0.38 13.04 7.93
C ASN A 42 0.62 11.61 7.41
N TYR A 43 0.44 10.63 8.30
CA TYR A 43 0.46 9.21 7.93
C TYR A 43 -0.57 8.88 6.85
N ILE A 44 -1.85 9.24 7.05
CA ILE A 44 -2.92 8.91 6.09
C ILE A 44 -2.66 9.54 4.71
N LYS A 45 -2.22 10.80 4.68
CA LYS A 45 -1.90 11.50 3.43
C LYS A 45 -0.76 10.83 2.66
N SER A 46 0.34 10.53 3.35
CA SER A 46 1.50 9.86 2.74
C SER A 46 1.19 8.42 2.33
N MET A 47 0.46 7.67 3.16
CA MET A 47 -0.01 6.33 2.84
C MET A 47 -0.92 6.32 1.60
N ALA A 48 -1.82 7.29 1.44
CA ALA A 48 -2.65 7.43 0.25
C ALA A 48 -1.82 7.68 -1.02
N ALA A 49 -0.86 8.61 -0.95
CA ALA A 49 0.03 8.92 -2.07
C ALA A 49 0.89 7.71 -2.47
N TYR A 50 1.53 7.04 -1.50
CA TYR A 50 2.35 5.87 -1.79
C TYR A 50 1.52 4.68 -2.26
N SER A 51 0.33 4.43 -1.69
CA SER A 51 -0.55 3.34 -2.15
C SER A 51 -0.90 3.50 -3.64
N LEU A 52 -1.12 4.74 -4.08
CA LEU A 52 -1.34 5.06 -5.49
C LEU A 52 -0.09 4.77 -6.35
N VAL A 53 1.10 5.18 -5.89
CA VAL A 53 2.37 4.92 -6.59
C VAL A 53 2.62 3.41 -6.72
N LEU A 54 2.44 2.64 -5.64
CA LEU A 54 2.57 1.18 -5.65
C LEU A 54 1.58 0.54 -6.63
N TYR A 55 0.34 1.02 -6.66
CA TYR A 55 -0.69 0.53 -7.56
C TYR A 55 -0.32 0.77 -9.03
N ILE A 56 0.05 2.01 -9.38
CA ILE A 56 0.36 2.39 -10.78
C ILE A 56 1.63 1.71 -11.27
N LEU A 57 2.72 1.78 -10.50
CA LEU A 57 4.04 1.28 -10.91
C LEU A 57 4.26 -0.20 -10.61
N GLN A 58 3.30 -0.85 -9.93
CA GLN A 58 3.40 -2.26 -9.56
C GLN A 58 4.69 -2.59 -8.83
N ILE A 59 5.06 -1.73 -7.88
CA ILE A 59 6.22 -1.98 -7.02
C ILE A 59 5.89 -3.17 -6.10
N LYS A 60 6.72 -4.20 -6.20
CA LYS A 60 6.60 -5.45 -5.46
C LYS A 60 7.53 -5.46 -4.25
N ASP A 61 7.55 -6.56 -3.51
CA ASP A 61 8.45 -6.77 -2.37
C ASP A 61 8.34 -5.73 -1.23
N ARG A 62 7.10 -5.34 -0.89
CA ARG A 62 6.86 -4.29 0.11
C ARG A 62 6.85 -4.82 1.54
N HIS A 63 7.92 -5.44 2.01
CA HIS A 63 7.99 -5.94 3.38
C HIS A 63 8.23 -4.82 4.40
N ASN A 64 8.14 -5.15 5.68
CA ASN A 64 8.24 -4.20 6.80
C ASN A 64 9.56 -3.42 6.85
N GLY A 65 10.68 -4.01 6.42
CA GLY A 65 11.95 -3.32 6.26
C GLY A 65 11.95 -2.20 5.20
N ASN A 66 11.03 -2.25 4.23
CA ASN A 66 10.97 -1.29 3.12
C ASN A 66 9.94 -0.16 3.35
N ILE A 67 9.40 -0.09 4.57
CA ILE A 67 8.47 0.94 5.01
C ILE A 67 9.12 1.67 6.17
N MET A 68 9.27 2.98 6.01
CA MET A 68 9.85 3.86 7.02
C MET A 68 8.80 4.86 7.50
N ILE A 69 8.98 5.32 8.74
CA ILE A 69 8.18 6.40 9.33
C ILE A 69 9.13 7.52 9.75
N ASP A 70 8.83 8.75 9.33
CA ASP A 70 9.57 9.93 9.77
C ASP A 70 9.06 10.51 11.10
N LYS A 71 9.79 11.48 11.65
CA LYS A 71 9.40 12.21 12.87
C LYS A 71 8.10 13.02 12.74
N GLU A 72 7.67 13.30 11.51
CA GLU A 72 6.42 13.99 11.20
C GLU A 72 5.23 13.03 11.05
N GLY A 73 5.47 11.73 11.21
CA GLY A 73 4.47 10.68 11.11
C GLY A 73 4.12 10.31 9.67
N HIS A 74 4.91 10.73 8.67
CA HIS A 74 4.73 10.29 7.30
C HIS A 74 5.23 8.87 7.11
N LEU A 75 4.55 8.13 6.25
CA LEU A 75 5.01 6.87 5.70
C LEU A 75 5.86 7.12 4.46
N LEU A 76 6.98 6.41 4.37
CA LEU A 76 7.87 6.41 3.22
C LEU A 76 8.14 4.98 2.76
N HIS A 77 8.02 4.74 1.46
CA HIS A 77 8.55 3.51 0.86
C HIS A 77 9.97 3.75 0.37
N ILE A 78 10.85 2.80 0.65
CA ILE A 78 12.22 2.76 0.15
C ILE A 78 12.47 1.46 -0.60
N ASP A 79 13.58 1.39 -1.34
CA ASP A 79 13.96 0.22 -2.13
C ASP A 79 12.90 -0.18 -3.17
N PHE A 80 13.02 0.38 -4.38
CA PHE A 80 12.11 0.13 -5.51
C PHE A 80 12.66 -0.90 -6.49
N GLY A 81 13.56 -1.80 -6.04
CA GLY A 81 14.26 -2.75 -6.90
C GLY A 81 13.35 -3.68 -7.72
N PHE A 82 12.13 -3.92 -7.25
CA PHE A 82 11.12 -4.75 -7.94
C PHE A 82 9.93 -3.89 -8.35
N MET A 83 9.85 -3.56 -9.63
CA MET A 83 8.76 -2.76 -10.21
C MET A 83 8.17 -3.46 -11.44
N PHE A 84 6.97 -3.07 -11.84
CA PHE A 84 6.25 -3.63 -12.99
C PHE A 84 6.10 -5.16 -12.92
N GLU A 85 6.75 -5.86 -13.85
CA GLU A 85 6.64 -7.31 -14.02
C GLU A 85 7.80 -8.05 -13.32
N SER A 86 8.66 -7.34 -12.59
CA SER A 86 9.69 -7.95 -11.74
C SER A 86 9.11 -8.30 -10.37
N SER A 87 9.28 -9.56 -9.95
CA SER A 87 8.88 -10.04 -8.63
C SER A 87 9.97 -10.93 -8.01
N PRO A 88 10.22 -10.83 -6.69
CA PRO A 88 11.10 -11.77 -6.01
C PRO A 88 10.56 -13.21 -6.15
N GLY A 89 11.38 -14.12 -6.71
CA GLY A 89 11.03 -15.54 -6.81
C GLY A 89 10.25 -15.95 -8.07
N GLY A 90 10.09 -15.06 -9.05
CA GLY A 90 9.36 -15.36 -10.30
C GLY A 90 7.86 -15.15 -10.12
N ASN A 91 7.23 -14.42 -11.04
CA ASN A 91 5.86 -13.92 -10.98
C ASN A 91 4.81 -14.95 -10.52
N MET A 92 4.60 -15.05 -9.19
CA MET A 92 3.60 -15.97 -8.62
C MET A 92 2.15 -15.49 -8.83
N GLY A 93 1.91 -14.25 -9.27
CA GLY A 93 0.57 -13.78 -9.65
C GLY A 93 -0.44 -13.59 -8.50
N PHE A 94 -0.06 -13.89 -7.25
CA PHE A 94 -0.96 -13.85 -6.08
C PHE A 94 -0.82 -12.59 -5.21
N GLU A 95 -0.01 -11.61 -5.61
CA GLU A 95 0.20 -10.40 -4.80
C GLU A 95 -0.91 -9.38 -5.01
N PRO A 96 -1.48 -8.81 -3.93
CA PRO A 96 -2.51 -7.78 -4.04
C PRO A 96 -1.96 -6.53 -4.72
N ASP A 97 -2.83 -5.84 -5.46
CA ASP A 97 -2.51 -4.61 -6.21
C ASP A 97 -2.06 -3.45 -5.31
N MET A 98 -2.54 -3.41 -4.07
CA MET A 98 -2.06 -2.51 -3.01
C MET A 98 -1.73 -3.31 -1.76
N LYS A 99 -0.64 -2.96 -1.08
CA LYS A 99 -0.26 -3.62 0.16
C LYS A 99 -0.80 -2.88 1.38
N LEU A 100 -1.91 -3.38 1.90
CA LEU A 100 -2.58 -2.85 3.09
C LEU A 100 -2.50 -3.86 4.25
N THR A 101 -1.35 -3.98 4.92
CA THR A 101 -1.21 -4.95 6.03
C THR A 101 -2.07 -4.54 7.24
N GLN A 102 -2.44 -5.48 8.10
CA GLN A 102 -3.24 -5.18 9.31
C GLN A 102 -2.59 -4.10 10.17
N ASP A 103 -1.27 -4.14 10.26
CA ASP A 103 -0.51 -3.16 11.00
C ASP A 103 -0.62 -1.74 10.40
N LEU A 104 -0.53 -1.60 9.08
CA LEU A 104 -0.73 -0.30 8.41
C LEU A 104 -2.17 0.22 8.56
N ILE A 105 -3.13 -0.70 8.61
CA ILE A 105 -4.56 -0.39 8.82
C ILE A 105 -4.85 -0.05 10.28
N SER A 106 -4.07 -0.55 11.24
CA SER A 106 -4.30 -0.33 12.68
C SER A 106 -4.35 1.16 13.02
N LEU A 107 -3.45 1.96 12.45
CA LEU A 107 -3.41 3.41 12.64
C LEU A 107 -4.59 4.15 11.99
N MET A 108 -5.27 3.50 11.04
CA MET A 108 -6.52 3.95 10.43
C MET A 108 -7.76 3.35 11.09
N GLY A 109 -7.62 2.76 12.29
CA GLY A 109 -8.74 2.26 13.09
C GLY A 109 -9.16 0.82 12.79
N GLY A 110 -8.40 0.07 11.97
CA GLY A 110 -8.58 -1.39 11.85
C GLY A 110 -9.77 -1.87 10.99
N SER A 111 -10.70 -0.98 10.63
CA SER A 111 -11.91 -1.29 9.87
C SER A 111 -12.19 -0.26 8.78
N MET A 112 -12.82 -0.72 7.68
CA MET A 112 -13.24 0.14 6.57
C MET A 112 -14.34 1.15 6.96
N ASP A 113 -15.05 0.90 8.05
CA ASP A 113 -16.15 1.76 8.51
C ASP A 113 -15.68 2.98 9.31
N THR A 114 -14.41 3.00 9.69
CA THR A 114 -13.81 4.09 10.45
C THR A 114 -13.67 5.37 9.62
N GLN A 115 -13.71 6.52 10.30
CA GLN A 115 -13.59 7.81 9.63
C GLN A 115 -12.21 7.97 8.98
N GLU A 116 -11.17 7.47 9.63
CA GLU A 116 -9.79 7.53 9.18
C GLU A 116 -9.57 6.71 7.91
N PHE A 117 -10.11 5.48 7.85
CA PHE A 117 -10.00 4.65 6.65
C PHE A 117 -10.85 5.21 5.49
N LYS A 118 -12.04 5.74 5.77
CA LYS A 118 -12.86 6.45 4.78
C LYS A 118 -12.12 7.65 4.20
N TRP A 119 -11.41 8.38 5.05
CA TRP A 119 -10.60 9.52 4.61
C TRP A 119 -9.37 9.08 3.79
N PHE A 120 -8.73 7.97 4.14
CA PHE A 120 -7.69 7.34 3.30
C PHE A 120 -8.21 7.01 1.89
N ILE A 121 -9.40 6.40 1.79
CA ILE A 121 -10.03 6.09 0.49
C ILE A 121 -10.27 7.38 -0.30
N ASP A 122 -10.80 8.42 0.34
CA ASP A 122 -11.08 9.71 -0.30
C ASP A 122 -9.79 10.39 -0.80
N MET A 123 -8.75 10.46 0.04
CA MET A 123 -7.45 11.03 -0.35
C MET A 123 -6.81 10.25 -1.50
N THR A 124 -6.84 8.92 -1.46
CA THR A 124 -6.31 8.06 -2.53
C THR A 124 -7.07 8.26 -3.83
N THR A 125 -8.41 8.37 -3.75
CA THR A 125 -9.27 8.64 -4.91
C THR A 125 -9.00 10.01 -5.52
N LYS A 126 -8.88 11.05 -4.70
CA LYS A 126 -8.55 12.41 -5.16
C LYS A 126 -7.18 12.46 -5.82
N ALA A 127 -6.18 11.83 -5.22
CA ALA A 127 -4.84 11.75 -5.79
C ALA A 127 -4.85 11.01 -7.15
N TYR A 128 -5.57 9.89 -7.24
CA TYR A 128 -5.69 9.12 -8.48
C TYR A 128 -6.33 9.96 -9.60
N LEU A 129 -7.44 10.65 -9.31
CA LEU A 129 -8.11 11.51 -10.28
C LEU A 129 -7.23 12.71 -10.69
N ALA A 130 -6.41 13.24 -9.79
CA ALA A 130 -5.48 14.32 -10.11
C ALA A 130 -4.34 13.87 -11.04
N VAL A 131 -3.86 12.62 -10.90
CA VAL A 131 -2.79 12.06 -11.74
C VAL A 131 -3.31 11.57 -13.10
N ARG A 132 -4.56 11.12 -13.16
CA ARG A 132 -5.15 10.49 -14.36
C ARG A 132 -5.03 11.30 -15.67
N PRO A 133 -5.20 12.64 -15.69
CA PRO A 133 -4.97 13.45 -16.89
C PRO A 133 -3.53 13.37 -17.44
N PHE A 134 -2.56 13.08 -16.57
CA PHE A 134 -1.13 12.98 -16.92
C PHE A 134 -0.69 11.54 -17.26
N GLN A 135 -1.63 10.61 -17.46
CA GLN A 135 -1.32 9.20 -17.73
C GLN A 135 -0.35 9.01 -18.91
N GLU A 136 -0.51 9.76 -20.00
CA GLU A 136 0.35 9.60 -21.18
C GLU A 136 1.77 10.16 -20.94
N ASN A 137 1.93 11.16 -20.08
CA ASN A 137 3.26 11.61 -19.63
C ASN A 137 3.98 10.49 -18.88
N ILE A 138 3.30 9.85 -17.93
CA ILE A 138 3.86 8.73 -17.15
C ILE A 138 4.18 7.55 -18.06
N VAL A 139 3.24 7.15 -18.93
CA VAL A 139 3.44 6.07 -19.90
C VAL A 139 4.61 6.36 -20.83
N SER A 140 4.75 7.59 -21.31
CA SER A 140 5.86 7.98 -22.18
C SER A 140 7.22 7.88 -21.47
N LEU A 141 7.31 8.36 -20.22
CA LEU A 141 8.55 8.25 -19.42
C LEU A 141 8.97 6.78 -19.24
N VAL A 142 8.01 5.91 -18.92
CA VAL A 142 8.29 4.46 -18.76
C VAL A 142 8.63 3.82 -20.10
N THR A 143 8.01 4.26 -21.20
CA THR A 143 8.31 3.77 -22.55
C THR A 143 9.75 4.06 -22.97
N LEU A 144 10.28 5.25 -22.62
CA LEU A 144 11.69 5.59 -22.88
C LEU A 144 12.67 4.69 -22.14
N MET A 145 12.27 4.12 -21.00
CA MET A 145 13.10 3.22 -20.20
C MET A 145 13.12 1.78 -20.71
N LEU A 146 12.24 1.39 -21.64
CA LEU A 146 12.18 0.01 -22.15
C LEU A 146 13.49 -0.45 -22.80
N GLY A 147 14.24 0.47 -23.42
CA GLY A 147 15.51 0.17 -24.09
C GLY A 147 16.69 -0.08 -23.15
N THR A 148 16.51 0.05 -21.83
CA THR A 148 17.60 -0.06 -20.84
C THR A 148 18.00 -1.51 -20.52
N GLY A 149 17.20 -2.50 -20.93
CA GLY A 149 17.46 -3.92 -20.62
C GLY A 149 17.18 -4.32 -19.17
N LEU A 150 16.45 -3.48 -18.41
CA LEU A 150 16.05 -3.82 -17.04
C LEU A 150 15.07 -5.01 -17.02
N PRO A 151 15.21 -5.93 -16.05
CA PRO A 151 14.43 -7.17 -15.99
C PRO A 151 12.94 -6.97 -15.65
N CYS A 152 12.52 -5.73 -15.34
CA CYS A 152 11.13 -5.38 -15.03
C CYS A 152 10.25 -5.19 -16.27
N PHE A 153 10.82 -5.18 -17.47
CA PHE A 153 10.11 -4.96 -18.72
C PHE A 153 9.93 -6.27 -19.52
N LEU A 154 8.77 -6.92 -19.41
CA LEU A 154 8.48 -8.21 -20.08
C LEU A 154 7.52 -8.06 -21.29
N GLY A 155 7.46 -6.86 -21.87
CA GLY A 155 6.73 -6.56 -23.10
C GLY A 155 5.24 -6.23 -22.94
N GLN A 156 4.60 -6.58 -21.82
CA GLN A 156 3.22 -6.16 -21.51
C GLN A 156 3.16 -4.96 -20.57
N THR A 157 4.30 -4.53 -20.01
CA THR A 157 4.41 -3.46 -19.00
C THR A 157 3.63 -2.20 -19.37
N ILE A 158 3.81 -1.67 -20.59
CA ILE A 158 3.16 -0.44 -21.03
C ILE A 158 1.64 -0.60 -21.14
N LYS A 159 1.19 -1.74 -21.69
CA LYS A 159 -0.24 -2.04 -21.82
C LYS A 159 -0.88 -2.15 -20.44
N GLN A 160 -0.23 -2.84 -19.51
CA GLN A 160 -0.71 -2.99 -18.13
C GLN A 160 -0.71 -1.64 -17.40
N LEU A 161 0.38 -0.86 -17.50
CA LEU A 161 0.48 0.47 -16.91
C LEU A 161 -0.67 1.37 -17.39
N ARG A 162 -0.90 1.45 -18.71
CA ARG A 162 -2.01 2.23 -19.26
C ARG A 162 -3.38 1.72 -18.78
N SER A 163 -3.56 0.41 -18.68
CA SER A 163 -4.83 -0.18 -18.22
C SER A 163 -5.23 0.25 -16.80
N ARG A 164 -4.25 0.54 -15.93
CA ARG A 164 -4.47 0.96 -14.52
C ARG A 164 -5.04 2.36 -14.39
N PHE A 165 -4.96 3.18 -15.44
CA PHE A 165 -5.60 4.49 -15.50
C PHE A 165 -7.05 4.44 -15.99
N TYR A 166 -7.53 3.26 -16.40
CA TYR A 166 -8.87 3.05 -16.95
C TYR A 166 -9.23 4.10 -18.03
N PRO A 167 -8.44 4.26 -19.11
CA PRO A 167 -8.50 5.42 -20.00
C PRO A 167 -9.86 5.61 -20.69
N THR A 168 -10.61 4.54 -20.90
CA THR A 168 -11.93 4.56 -21.55
C THR A 168 -13.08 4.89 -20.59
N MET A 169 -12.84 4.94 -19.29
CA MET A 169 -13.87 5.22 -18.28
C MET A 169 -14.02 6.72 -18.01
N THR A 170 -15.16 7.13 -17.47
CA THR A 170 -15.32 8.46 -16.87
C THR A 170 -14.56 8.54 -15.55
N ASP A 171 -14.30 9.75 -15.05
CA ASP A 171 -13.65 9.93 -13.74
C ASP A 171 -14.42 9.23 -12.61
N LYS A 172 -15.76 9.30 -12.64
CA LYS A 172 -16.61 8.58 -11.69
C LYS A 172 -16.41 7.06 -11.80
N GLY A 173 -16.37 6.52 -13.02
CA GLY A 173 -16.16 5.08 -13.23
C GLY A 173 -14.78 4.61 -12.78
N ALA A 174 -13.74 5.37 -13.11
CA ALA A 174 -12.37 5.07 -12.71
C ALA A 174 -12.19 5.16 -11.19
N ALA A 175 -12.80 6.15 -10.54
CA ALA A 175 -12.82 6.26 -9.08
C ALA A 175 -13.49 5.06 -8.39
N LEU A 176 -14.59 4.54 -8.95
CA LEU A 176 -15.24 3.34 -8.44
C LEU A 176 -14.32 2.11 -8.57
N LYS A 177 -13.62 1.96 -9.70
CA LYS A 177 -12.65 0.87 -9.88
C LYS A 177 -11.49 0.93 -8.89
N LEU A 178 -10.96 2.11 -8.62
CA LEU A 178 -9.93 2.27 -7.59
C LEU A 178 -10.45 1.85 -6.21
N LYS A 179 -11.68 2.24 -5.84
CA LYS A 179 -12.29 1.84 -4.56
C LYS A 179 -12.47 0.32 -4.46
N GLU A 180 -12.86 -0.35 -5.55
CA GLU A 180 -12.92 -1.81 -5.62
C GLU A 180 -11.54 -2.44 -5.36
N VAL A 181 -10.46 -1.88 -5.94
CA VAL A 181 -9.08 -2.35 -5.74
C VAL A 181 -8.65 -2.20 -4.28
N ILE A 182 -8.94 -1.06 -3.66
CA ILE A 182 -8.64 -0.81 -2.23
C ILE A 182 -9.39 -1.82 -1.35
N ALA A 183 -10.69 -2.05 -1.61
CA ALA A 183 -11.50 -3.00 -0.87
C ALA A 183 -10.97 -4.43 -1.00
N LYS A 184 -10.64 -4.89 -2.21
CA LYS A 184 -10.02 -6.19 -2.46
C LYS A 184 -8.69 -6.34 -1.71
N SER A 185 -7.86 -5.29 -1.72
CA SER A 185 -6.58 -5.27 -1.03
C SER A 185 -6.77 -5.39 0.49
N PHE A 186 -7.72 -4.67 1.08
CA PHE A 186 -8.09 -4.80 2.49
C PHE A 186 -8.56 -6.21 2.85
N LEU A 187 -9.42 -6.80 2.01
CA LEU A 187 -9.94 -8.15 2.23
C LEU A 187 -8.84 -9.21 2.11
N SER A 188 -7.94 -9.11 1.13
CA SER A 188 -6.82 -10.05 0.97
C SER A 188 -5.94 -10.15 2.21
N THR A 189 -5.79 -9.03 2.94
CA THR A 189 -5.09 -8.97 4.21
C THR A 189 -5.83 -9.69 5.34
N ARG A 190 -7.17 -9.65 5.34
CA ARG A 190 -8.02 -10.37 6.30
C ARG A 190 -8.16 -11.86 5.95
N SER A 191 -8.26 -12.20 4.67
CA SER A 191 -8.41 -13.58 4.19
C SER A 191 -7.24 -14.46 4.62
N LYS A 192 -6.00 -13.96 4.63
CA LYS A 192 -4.86 -14.71 5.21
C LYS A 192 -5.05 -15.07 6.68
N THR A 193 -5.80 -14.28 7.44
CA THR A 193 -6.16 -14.58 8.84
C THR A 193 -7.35 -15.53 8.92
N TYR A 194 -8.38 -15.35 8.07
CA TYR A 194 -9.53 -16.27 7.99
C TYR A 194 -9.13 -17.68 7.52
N ASP A 195 -8.23 -17.79 6.55
CA ASP A 195 -7.72 -19.06 6.04
C ASP A 195 -6.89 -19.78 7.13
N MET A 196 -6.10 -19.05 7.93
CA MET A 196 -5.37 -19.61 9.08
C MET A 196 -6.32 -20.08 10.20
N ILE A 197 -7.38 -19.32 10.49
CA ILE A 197 -8.39 -19.69 11.49
C ILE A 197 -9.21 -20.89 10.99
N GLN A 198 -9.55 -20.97 9.70
CA GLN A 198 -10.19 -22.14 9.10
C GLN A 198 -9.27 -23.36 9.12
N LEU A 199 -7.98 -23.23 8.80
CA LEU A 199 -7.02 -24.34 8.87
C LEU A 199 -6.82 -24.84 10.31
N GLN A 200 -6.85 -23.97 11.32
CA GLN A 200 -6.84 -24.37 12.73
C GLN A 200 -8.16 -25.00 13.18
N GLN A 201 -9.31 -24.51 12.69
CA GLN A 201 -10.63 -25.07 13.03
C GLN A 201 -10.93 -26.39 12.28
N GLN A 202 -10.40 -26.56 11.07
CA GLN A 202 -10.52 -27.78 10.27
C GLN A 202 -9.41 -28.81 10.60
N GLY A 203 -8.47 -28.47 11.49
CA GLY A 203 -7.38 -29.33 11.97
C GLY A 203 -7.75 -30.32 13.07
N ILE A 204 -9.02 -30.37 13.51
CA ILE A 204 -9.54 -31.41 14.40
C ILE A 204 -10.88 -31.86 13.83
N MET A 205 -10.89 -32.76 12.84
CA MET A 205 -12.01 -33.68 12.56
C MET A 205 -11.64 -34.56 11.34
N TYR A 206 -10.57 -35.35 11.42
CA TYR A 206 -10.44 -36.60 10.67
C TYR A 206 -9.58 -37.59 11.47
N ALA A 207 -10.18 -38.13 12.52
CA ALA A 207 -9.72 -39.37 13.16
C ALA A 207 -10.96 -40.18 13.54
N SER A 208 -11.50 -40.89 12.55
CA SER A 208 -12.31 -42.09 12.70
C SER A 208 -12.46 -42.75 11.33
#